data_AF-A0A0P9MJP3-F1
#
_entry.id   AF-A0A0P9MJP3-F1
#
_cell.length_a   1.000
_cell.length_b   1.000
_cell.length_c   1.000
_cell.angle_alpha   90.00
_cell.angle_beta   90.00
_cell.angle_gamma   90.00
#
_symmetry.space_group_name_H-M   'P 1'
#
loop_
_entity.id
_entity.type
_entity.pdbx_description
1 polymer ?
#
loop_
_entity_poly.entity_id
_entity_poly.type
_entity_poly.pdbx_seq_one_letter_code
_entity_poly.pdbx_strand_id
1 'polypeptide(L)'
;MDDAIKRSVERQFPELTGGYHLPRFAKVVAVADAPASAGLCDDFRPRFSVDLQVMGPDGEIDTALPVLAGVPLPMPVGGDEMGFFAFPEEGTSVVVCFAYGLPHKPYIQTILPHGLTLPKVPKGDQVWQHSDAVQQRVDADGNWLRKTDGKIQDQAIEREVDAMTNTESFQSHTRTVDDHSTESVGGVKKIEALGALKLLSGGSASLAAVDDMHQATGRDLNLVVGQKHNATVGGDMHERIQGLRESITSKGQRLQAPKNWVGSGNINIFQVLCDTLDLLEQMSGQIAAHVHPRAGDPPVNAEVFSSIGVRSGKLLKDLKSVTT
;
A
#
# COMPACT_ATOMS: atom_id res chain seq x y z
N MET A 1 33.95 68.84 38.81
CA MET A 1 32.52 69.09 38.49
C MET A 1 31.91 67.82 37.90
N ASP A 2 32.61 67.21 36.96
CA ASP A 2 32.21 65.98 36.26
C ASP A 2 31.98 64.77 37.19
N ASP A 3 32.81 64.57 38.22
CA ASP A 3 32.62 63.47 39.19
C ASP A 3 31.38 63.63 40.10
N ALA A 4 30.94 64.86 40.32
CA ALA A 4 29.71 65.12 41.08
C ALA A 4 28.47 64.88 40.20
N ILE A 5 28.57 65.24 38.91
CA ILE A 5 27.56 64.96 37.90
C ILE A 5 27.44 63.43 37.71
N LYS A 6 28.55 62.72 37.50
CA LYS A 6 28.59 61.26 37.34
C LYS A 6 27.92 60.54 38.51
N ARG A 7 28.30 60.87 39.76
CA ARG A 7 27.67 60.26 40.95
C ARG A 7 26.19 60.59 41.11
N SER A 8 25.78 61.81 40.75
CA SER A 8 24.36 62.18 40.80
C SER A 8 23.55 61.40 39.77
N VAL A 9 24.12 61.21 38.57
CA VAL A 9 23.54 60.42 37.48
C VAL A 9 23.46 58.94 37.87
N GLU A 10 24.56 58.33 38.33
CA GLU A 10 24.60 56.92 38.78
C GLU A 10 23.63 56.62 39.92
N ARG A 11 23.36 57.60 40.79
CA ARG A 11 22.36 57.48 41.87
C ARG A 11 20.92 57.58 41.36
N GLN A 12 20.66 58.43 40.37
CA GLN A 12 19.33 58.60 39.78
C GLN A 12 19.00 57.50 38.78
N PHE A 13 20.03 56.90 38.16
CA PHE A 13 19.95 55.88 37.12
C PHE A 13 20.86 54.70 37.49
N PRO A 14 20.46 53.84 38.45
CA PRO A 14 21.26 52.70 38.91
C PRO A 14 21.66 51.73 37.79
N GLU A 15 20.87 51.65 36.72
CA GLU A 15 21.14 50.87 35.52
C GLU A 15 22.38 51.34 34.74
N LEU A 16 22.79 52.61 34.91
CA LEU A 16 24.03 53.11 34.32
C LEU A 16 25.26 52.63 35.09
N THR A 17 25.15 52.54 36.42
CA THR A 17 26.23 52.05 37.30
C THR A 17 26.60 50.60 36.98
N GLY A 18 25.59 49.74 36.76
CA GLY A 18 25.80 48.34 36.43
C GLY A 18 25.80 48.00 34.93
N GLY A 19 25.64 49.00 34.06
CA GLY A 19 25.59 48.80 32.60
C GLY A 19 24.37 48.02 32.11
N TYR A 20 23.32 47.84 32.93
CA TYR A 20 22.14 47.03 32.61
C TYR A 20 21.25 47.61 31.49
N HIS A 21 21.46 48.88 31.16
CA HIS A 21 20.84 49.56 30.02
C HIS A 21 21.44 49.14 28.66
N LEU A 22 22.62 48.50 28.66
CA LEU A 22 23.29 48.03 27.46
C LEU A 22 23.03 46.53 27.26
N PRO A 23 22.77 46.08 26.02
CA PRO A 23 22.84 44.66 25.69
C PRO A 23 24.23 44.11 26.00
N ARG A 24 24.29 42.94 26.65
CA ARG A 24 25.54 42.24 26.94
C ARG A 24 25.56 40.90 26.22
N PHE A 25 26.75 40.45 25.82
CA PHE A 25 26.89 39.08 25.35
C PHE A 25 27.03 38.13 26.54
N ALA A 26 26.54 36.91 26.37
CA ALA A 26 26.63 35.84 27.35
C ALA A 26 26.82 34.49 26.64
N LYS A 27 27.34 33.50 27.35
CA LYS A 27 27.36 32.10 26.91
C LYS A 27 26.35 31.27 27.67
N VAL A 28 25.65 30.39 26.95
CA VAL A 28 24.82 29.34 27.53
C VAL A 28 25.73 28.35 28.26
N VAL A 29 25.43 28.03 29.52
CA VAL A 29 26.18 27.05 30.30
C VAL A 29 25.38 25.82 30.69
N ALA A 30 24.05 25.89 30.66
CA ALA A 30 23.17 24.75 30.85
C ALA A 30 21.77 25.05 30.30
N VAL A 31 21.01 24.00 29.96
CA VAL A 31 19.57 24.08 29.77
C VAL A 31 18.89 23.95 31.13
N ALA A 32 18.11 24.96 31.52
CA ALA A 32 17.47 25.00 32.82
C ALA A 32 16.15 24.18 32.80
N ASP A 33 16.08 23.12 33.61
CA ASP A 33 14.90 22.23 33.80
C ASP A 33 14.08 21.99 32.52
N ALA A 34 14.71 21.37 31.51
CA ALA A 34 14.02 21.04 30.26
C ALA A 34 12.71 20.26 30.55
N PRO A 35 11.55 20.75 30.08
CA PRO A 35 10.26 20.28 30.57
C PRO A 35 9.94 18.87 30.05
N ALA A 36 9.60 17.96 30.96
CA ALA A 36 9.13 16.61 30.59
C ALA A 36 7.64 16.56 30.19
N SER A 37 6.90 17.65 30.38
CA SER A 37 5.47 17.78 30.04
C SER A 37 5.14 19.20 29.63
N ALA A 38 4.01 19.39 28.93
CA ALA A 38 3.44 20.72 28.74
C ALA A 38 3.08 21.37 30.09
N GLY A 39 3.03 22.70 30.13
CA GLY A 39 2.61 23.46 31.30
C GLY A 39 2.96 24.94 31.20
N LEU A 40 2.47 25.72 32.17
CA LEU A 40 2.72 27.16 32.23
C LEU A 40 4.23 27.44 32.35
N CYS A 41 4.69 28.43 31.57
CA CYS A 41 5.99 29.06 31.71
C CYS A 41 5.81 30.37 32.48
N ASP A 42 6.34 30.43 33.70
CA ASP A 42 6.28 31.61 34.57
C ASP A 42 7.65 31.87 35.21
N ASP A 43 7.77 32.96 35.97
CA ASP A 43 9.03 33.36 36.62
C ASP A 43 9.51 32.33 37.66
N PHE A 44 8.62 31.49 38.20
CA PHE A 44 8.97 30.46 39.18
C PHE A 44 9.43 29.17 38.49
N ARG A 45 8.89 28.86 37.31
CA ARG A 45 9.27 27.71 36.48
C ARG A 45 9.38 28.10 35.01
N PRO A 46 10.51 28.69 34.61
CA PRO A 46 10.74 29.09 33.24
C PRO A 46 11.05 27.86 32.37
N ARG A 47 10.02 27.19 31.85
CA ARG A 47 10.09 25.91 31.09
C ARG A 47 10.86 25.99 29.76
N PHE A 48 11.17 27.17 29.27
CA PHE A 48 11.96 27.37 28.06
C PHE A 48 13.05 28.40 28.33
N SER A 49 14.04 27.99 29.14
CA SER A 49 15.10 28.87 29.63
C SER A 49 16.45 28.16 29.71
N VAL A 50 17.50 28.98 29.86
CA VAL A 50 18.88 28.53 29.96
C VAL A 50 19.62 29.32 31.03
N ASP A 51 20.68 28.70 31.57
CA ASP A 51 21.61 29.37 32.46
C ASP A 51 22.70 30.07 31.65
N LEU A 52 23.08 31.28 32.05
CA LEU A 52 23.99 32.14 31.30
C LEU A 52 25.18 32.62 32.15
N GLN A 53 26.35 32.67 31.53
CA GLN A 53 27.50 33.45 32.02
C GLN A 53 27.69 34.70 31.16
N VAL A 54 27.59 35.87 31.77
CA VAL A 54 27.74 37.15 31.08
C VAL A 54 29.20 37.40 30.73
N MET A 55 29.46 37.95 29.55
CA MET A 55 30.80 38.28 29.07
C MET A 55 31.12 39.77 29.26
N GLY A 56 32.41 40.06 29.34
CA GLY A 56 32.97 41.40 29.25
C GLY A 56 33.03 41.90 27.81
N PRO A 57 33.35 43.19 27.60
CA PRO A 57 33.55 43.77 26.26
C PRO A 57 34.72 43.14 25.47
N ASP A 58 35.65 42.48 26.16
CA ASP A 58 36.75 41.71 25.59
C ASP A 58 36.33 40.32 25.07
N GLY A 59 35.08 39.91 25.35
CA GLY A 59 34.55 38.59 24.97
C GLY A 59 34.88 37.47 25.94
N GLU A 60 35.56 37.76 27.05
CA GLU A 60 35.85 36.80 28.11
C GLU A 60 34.71 36.76 29.14
N ILE A 61 34.61 35.67 29.90
CA ILE A 61 33.60 35.55 30.96
C ILE A 61 33.87 36.59 32.06
N ASP A 62 32.84 37.36 32.41
CA ASP A 62 32.90 38.32 33.51
C ASP A 62 32.72 37.58 34.84
N THR A 63 33.83 37.20 35.48
CA THR A 63 33.82 36.45 36.74
C THR A 63 33.28 37.25 37.92
N ALA A 64 33.07 38.56 37.78
CA ALA A 64 32.46 39.38 38.82
C ALA A 64 30.93 39.22 38.88
N LEU A 65 30.31 38.73 37.79
CA LEU A 65 28.89 38.44 37.74
C LEU A 65 28.60 36.96 38.05
N PRO A 66 27.52 36.67 38.79
CA PRO A 66 27.08 35.30 38.98
C PRO A 66 26.47 34.73 37.70
N VAL A 67 26.33 33.42 37.66
CA VAL A 67 25.50 32.75 36.65
C VAL A 67 24.07 33.25 36.77
N LEU A 68 23.49 33.68 35.65
CA LEU A 68 22.07 34.03 35.58
C LEU A 68 21.30 32.74 35.30
N ALA A 69 20.58 32.25 36.30
CA ALA A 69 19.84 30.99 36.19
C ALA A 69 18.45 31.20 35.57
N GLY A 70 18.01 30.25 34.75
CA GLY A 70 16.64 30.20 34.23
C GLY A 70 16.22 31.42 33.38
N VAL A 71 17.16 31.99 32.61
CA VAL A 71 16.84 33.14 31.76
C VAL A 71 16.01 32.69 30.55
N PRO A 72 14.81 33.24 30.33
CA PRO A 72 13.91 32.78 29.28
C PRO A 72 14.49 33.00 27.87
N LEU A 73 14.35 31.99 27.02
CA LEU A 73 14.71 32.03 25.61
C LEU A 73 13.66 32.79 24.79
N PRO A 74 14.06 33.53 23.74
CA PRO A 74 13.12 34.19 22.86
C PRO A 74 12.38 33.15 22.00
N MET A 75 11.08 33.36 21.82
CA MET A 75 10.29 32.60 20.86
C MET A 75 10.27 33.33 19.51
N PRO A 76 10.79 32.74 18.41
CA PRO A 76 10.80 33.41 17.11
C PRO A 76 9.40 33.57 16.50
N VAL A 77 8.51 32.61 16.79
CA VAL A 77 7.07 32.62 16.52
C VAL A 77 6.40 31.93 17.73
N GLY A 78 5.28 32.44 18.24
CA GLY A 78 4.73 31.95 19.50
C GLY A 78 3.27 32.27 19.80
N GLY A 79 2.78 31.65 20.88
CA GLY A 79 1.43 31.68 21.45
C GLY A 79 1.23 30.45 22.35
N ASP A 80 0.03 30.26 22.91
CA ASP A 80 -0.27 29.06 23.70
C ASP A 80 -0.12 27.79 22.84
N GLU A 81 0.79 26.89 23.24
CA GLU A 81 1.07 25.60 22.58
C GLU A 81 1.49 25.69 21.09
N MET A 82 2.04 26.83 20.65
CA MET A 82 2.46 27.03 19.26
C MET A 82 3.85 27.68 19.16
N GLY A 83 4.65 27.26 18.17
CA GLY A 83 5.96 27.86 17.88
C GLY A 83 7.01 26.85 17.43
N PHE A 84 8.24 27.34 17.23
CA PHE A 84 9.42 26.52 17.01
C PHE A 84 10.27 26.50 18.29
N PHE A 85 10.35 25.34 18.93
CA PHE A 85 11.08 25.16 20.18
C PHE A 85 12.35 24.36 19.94
N ALA A 86 13.50 25.00 20.17
CA ALA A 86 14.80 24.36 20.16
C ALA A 86 15.69 25.01 21.21
N PHE A 87 16.37 24.20 22.02
CA PHE A 87 17.36 24.70 22.96
C PHE A 87 18.70 24.92 22.24
N PRO A 88 19.38 26.05 22.47
CA PRO A 88 20.76 26.21 22.05
C PRO A 88 21.67 25.25 22.84
N GLU A 89 22.73 24.78 22.21
CA GLU A 89 23.76 23.97 22.88
C GLU A 89 24.55 24.81 23.89
N GLU A 90 25.11 24.14 24.91
CA GLU A 90 26.07 24.77 25.82
C GLU A 90 27.24 25.38 25.03
N GLY A 91 27.66 26.58 25.43
CA GLY A 91 28.66 27.39 24.74
C GLY A 91 28.10 28.33 23.68
N THR A 92 26.81 28.20 23.30
CA THR A 92 26.17 29.12 22.35
C THR A 92 26.19 30.56 22.86
N SER A 93 26.57 31.50 21.99
CA SER A 93 26.57 32.92 22.33
C SER A 93 25.19 33.54 22.18
N VAL A 94 24.77 34.34 23.16
CA VAL A 94 23.47 35.03 23.18
C VAL A 94 23.63 36.49 23.57
N VAL A 95 22.64 37.30 23.22
CA VAL A 95 22.49 38.68 23.72
C VAL A 95 21.52 38.66 24.90
N VAL A 96 22.01 38.99 26.09
CA VAL A 96 21.20 39.16 27.30
C VAL A 96 20.94 40.65 27.55
N CYS A 97 19.67 40.95 27.82
CA CYS A 97 19.20 42.29 28.16
C CYS A 97 18.43 42.24 29.49
N PHE A 98 18.24 43.40 30.10
CA PHE A 98 17.56 43.53 31.38
C PHE A 98 16.31 44.40 31.19
N ALA A 99 15.13 43.82 31.38
CA ALA A 99 13.88 44.55 31.18
C ALA A 99 13.84 45.78 32.11
N TYR A 100 13.58 46.96 31.54
CA TYR A 100 13.60 48.24 32.26
C TYR A 100 14.94 48.57 32.95
N GLY A 101 16.05 47.96 32.53
CA GLY A 101 17.36 48.11 33.19
C GLY A 101 17.44 47.42 34.56
N LEU A 102 16.48 46.53 34.89
CA LEU A 102 16.41 45.86 36.18
C LEU A 102 17.22 44.55 36.19
N PRO A 103 18.23 44.40 37.08
CA PRO A 103 19.11 43.23 37.10
C PRO A 103 18.39 41.90 37.33
N HIS A 104 17.23 41.92 38.00
CA HIS A 104 16.43 40.75 38.33
C HIS A 104 15.42 40.36 37.22
N LYS A 105 15.41 41.06 36.09
CA LYS A 105 14.57 40.73 34.93
C LYS A 105 15.41 40.51 33.66
N PRO A 106 16.37 39.57 33.67
CA PRO A 106 17.11 39.23 32.47
C PRO A 106 16.20 38.54 31.46
N TYR A 107 16.46 38.77 30.18
CA TYR A 107 15.87 38.00 29.09
C TYR A 107 16.87 37.89 27.95
N ILE A 108 16.76 36.81 27.18
CA ILE A 108 17.58 36.65 25.97
C ILE A 108 16.88 37.35 24.82
N GLN A 109 17.55 38.33 24.21
CA GLN A 109 17.02 39.06 23.07
C GLN A 109 17.22 38.27 21.77
N THR A 110 18.39 37.66 21.59
CA THR A 110 18.75 36.98 20.34
C THR A 110 19.87 35.96 20.57
N ILE A 111 19.82 34.85 19.83
CA ILE A 111 20.90 33.86 19.75
C ILE A 111 21.84 34.27 18.61
N LEU A 112 23.15 34.26 18.87
CA LEU A 112 24.16 34.66 17.90
C LEU A 112 24.76 33.45 17.19
N PRO A 113 24.99 33.52 15.87
CA PRO A 113 25.58 32.42 15.11
C PRO A 113 27.10 32.27 15.32
N HIS A 114 27.75 33.21 16.02
CA HIS A 114 29.19 33.22 16.19
C HIS A 114 29.66 31.98 16.96
N GLY A 115 30.62 31.26 16.38
CA GLY A 115 31.16 30.02 16.93
C GLY A 115 30.33 28.76 16.61
N LEU A 116 29.19 28.88 15.93
CA LEU A 116 28.37 27.75 15.53
C LEU A 116 28.70 27.27 14.11
N THR A 117 28.52 25.97 13.87
CA THR A 117 28.51 25.41 12.52
C THR A 117 27.11 25.54 11.94
N LEU A 118 26.94 26.38 10.93
CA LEU A 118 25.64 26.65 10.31
C LEU A 118 25.33 25.69 9.15
N PRO A 119 24.03 25.45 8.84
CA PRO A 119 23.63 24.77 7.62
C PRO A 119 24.19 25.40 6.35
N LYS A 120 24.33 24.58 5.30
CA LYS A 120 24.42 25.10 3.94
C LYS A 120 23.06 25.68 3.53
N VAL A 121 22.99 27.00 3.34
CA VAL A 121 21.79 27.71 2.87
C VAL A 121 22.16 28.61 1.67
N PRO A 122 22.08 28.09 0.44
CA PRO A 122 22.20 28.91 -0.76
C PRO A 122 21.17 30.06 -0.79
N LYS A 123 21.44 31.08 -1.60
CA LYS A 123 20.51 32.21 -1.77
C LYS A 123 19.18 31.71 -2.33
N GLY A 124 18.08 32.01 -1.63
CA GLY A 124 16.72 31.62 -2.00
C GLY A 124 16.23 30.36 -1.28
N ASP A 125 17.15 29.51 -0.81
CA ASP A 125 16.79 28.34 -0.01
C ASP A 125 16.28 28.75 1.38
N GLN A 126 15.39 27.91 1.91
CA GLN A 126 14.99 27.92 3.31
C GLN A 126 15.21 26.53 3.88
N VAL A 127 15.77 26.45 5.08
CA VAL A 127 16.01 25.16 5.75
C VAL A 127 15.59 25.21 7.21
N TRP A 128 14.86 24.18 7.62
CA TRP A 128 14.67 23.82 9.00
C TRP A 128 15.34 22.46 9.23
N GLN A 129 16.36 22.40 10.08
CA GLN A 129 17.14 21.19 10.26
C GLN A 129 17.61 20.97 11.70
N HIS A 130 17.83 19.70 12.03
CA HIS A 130 18.62 19.26 13.18
C HIS A 130 20.06 18.94 12.75
N SER A 131 20.22 18.30 11.58
CA SER A 131 21.52 17.96 10.98
C SER A 131 21.40 17.92 9.46
N ASP A 132 22.50 17.74 8.72
CA ASP A 132 22.41 17.56 7.25
C ASP A 132 21.59 16.31 6.86
N ALA A 133 21.54 15.30 7.71
CA ALA A 133 20.76 14.09 7.51
C ALA A 133 19.27 14.27 7.83
N VAL A 134 18.90 15.26 8.66
CA VAL A 134 17.53 15.48 9.16
C VAL A 134 17.11 16.93 8.91
N GLN A 135 16.36 17.15 7.83
CA GLN A 135 15.96 18.49 7.39
C GLN A 135 14.64 18.51 6.62
N GLN A 136 13.97 19.66 6.70
CA GLN A 136 12.98 20.12 5.74
C GLN A 136 13.54 21.33 5.02
N ARG A 137 13.52 21.29 3.69
CA ARG A 137 14.12 22.33 2.85
C ARG A 137 13.19 22.72 1.72
N VAL A 138 13.19 24.01 1.42
CA VAL A 138 12.67 24.58 0.18
C VAL A 138 13.85 25.15 -0.59
N ASP A 139 14.03 24.77 -1.84
CA ASP A 139 15.03 25.41 -2.71
C ASP A 139 14.48 26.70 -3.36
N ALA A 140 15.34 27.42 -4.07
CA ALA A 140 14.97 28.65 -4.75
C ALA A 140 13.85 28.49 -5.82
N ASP A 141 13.63 27.27 -6.33
CA ASP A 141 12.59 26.96 -7.32
C ASP A 141 11.27 26.53 -6.66
N GLY A 142 11.24 26.41 -5.33
CA GLY A 142 10.06 26.04 -4.55
C GLY A 142 9.90 24.53 -4.33
N ASN A 143 10.91 23.72 -4.65
CA ASN A 143 10.86 22.28 -4.40
C ASN A 143 11.03 21.98 -2.91
N TRP A 144 10.16 21.12 -2.37
CA TRP A 144 10.23 20.69 -0.98
C TRP A 144 10.94 19.35 -0.84
N LEU A 145 11.85 19.27 0.13
CA LEU A 145 12.50 18.03 0.56
C LEU A 145 12.21 17.79 2.04
N ARG A 146 11.66 16.61 2.36
CA ARG A 146 11.61 16.06 3.74
C ARG A 146 12.61 14.89 3.82
N LYS A 147 13.71 15.08 4.54
CA LYS A 147 14.81 14.10 4.66
C LYS A 147 15.01 13.73 6.12
N THR A 148 15.18 12.43 6.37
CA THR A 148 15.65 11.89 7.66
C THR A 148 16.38 10.57 7.42
N ASP A 149 17.38 10.28 8.24
CA ASP A 149 17.98 8.95 8.40
C ASP A 149 17.32 8.15 9.55
N GLY A 150 16.37 8.77 10.25
CA GLY A 150 15.54 8.16 11.27
C GLY A 150 14.18 7.71 10.73
N LYS A 151 13.15 7.90 11.57
CA LYS A 151 11.78 7.45 11.30
C LYS A 151 10.85 8.64 11.07
N ILE A 152 9.96 8.53 10.08
CA ILE A 152 8.80 9.40 9.92
C ILE A 152 7.56 8.66 10.43
N GLN A 153 6.75 9.35 11.25
CA GLN A 153 5.41 8.90 11.65
C GLN A 153 4.43 10.04 11.42
N ASP A 154 3.44 9.80 10.56
CA ASP A 154 2.34 10.73 10.35
C ASP A 154 1.09 10.13 11.02
N GLN A 155 0.48 10.85 11.96
CA GLN A 155 -0.75 10.46 12.65
C GLN A 155 -1.82 11.50 12.33
N ALA A 156 -2.92 11.07 11.74
CA ALA A 156 -4.00 11.95 11.35
C ALA A 156 -5.34 11.19 11.38
N ILE A 157 -6.43 11.95 11.60
CA ILE A 157 -7.79 11.43 11.39
C ILE A 157 -8.06 11.25 9.89
N GLU A 158 -7.54 12.17 9.07
CA GLU A 158 -7.67 12.19 7.62
C GLU A 158 -6.34 12.56 6.98
N ARG A 159 -5.99 11.89 5.87
CA ARG A 159 -4.80 12.16 5.08
C ARG A 159 -5.15 12.08 3.61
N GLU A 160 -5.07 13.22 2.94
CA GLU A 160 -5.25 13.33 1.48
C GLU A 160 -3.89 13.57 0.81
N VAL A 161 -3.71 12.95 -0.36
CA VAL A 161 -2.56 13.19 -1.24
C VAL A 161 -3.08 13.32 -2.65
N ASP A 162 -2.96 14.51 -3.21
CA ASP A 162 -3.26 14.77 -4.62
C ASP A 162 -1.97 15.15 -5.35
N ALA A 163 -1.66 14.42 -6.41
CA ALA A 163 -0.47 14.60 -7.21
C ALA A 163 -0.71 14.13 -8.63
N MET A 164 -0.20 14.88 -9.62
CA MET A 164 -0.20 14.44 -11.01
C MET A 164 0.68 13.20 -11.22
N THR A 165 1.71 13.02 -10.41
CA THR A 165 2.60 11.86 -10.44
C THR A 165 3.08 11.55 -9.03
N ASN A 166 2.91 10.30 -8.59
CA ASN A 166 3.45 9.79 -7.34
C ASN A 166 4.35 8.59 -7.64
N THR A 167 5.57 8.58 -7.10
CA THR A 167 6.50 7.47 -7.23
C THR A 167 6.97 7.07 -5.85
N GLU A 168 6.78 5.80 -5.51
CA GLU A 168 7.17 5.25 -4.21
C GLU A 168 8.09 4.05 -4.44
N SER A 169 9.18 3.99 -3.68
CA SER A 169 10.14 2.89 -3.71
C SER A 169 10.39 2.40 -2.29
N PHE A 170 10.24 1.10 -2.09
CA PHE A 170 10.36 0.47 -0.78
C PHE A 170 11.22 -0.77 -0.86
N GLN A 171 12.03 -1.02 0.16
CA GLN A 171 12.63 -2.34 0.37
C GLN A 171 11.59 -3.34 0.90
N SER A 172 10.65 -2.85 1.72
CA SER A 172 9.53 -3.61 2.29
C SER A 172 8.32 -2.69 2.46
N HIS A 173 7.12 -3.22 2.21
CA HIS A 173 5.86 -2.51 2.37
C HIS A 173 4.84 -3.43 3.03
N THR A 174 4.11 -2.91 4.02
CA THR A 174 2.98 -3.60 4.65
C THR A 174 1.85 -2.60 4.82
N ARG A 175 0.65 -3.02 4.42
CA ARG A 175 -0.57 -2.23 4.54
C ARG A 175 -1.64 -3.06 5.22
N THR A 176 -2.13 -2.55 6.34
CA THR A 176 -3.29 -3.09 7.05
C THR A 176 -4.42 -2.09 6.90
N VAL A 177 -5.61 -2.57 6.55
CA VAL A 177 -6.81 -1.76 6.41
C VAL A 177 -7.91 -2.47 7.19
N ASP A 178 -8.45 -1.80 8.21
CA ASP A 178 -9.41 -2.41 9.13
C ASP A 178 -10.82 -2.52 8.54
N ASP A 179 -11.11 -1.72 7.51
CA ASP A 179 -12.40 -1.70 6.82
C ASP A 179 -12.23 -1.92 5.30
N HIS A 180 -12.48 -0.90 4.47
CA HIS A 180 -12.48 -1.04 3.02
C HIS A 180 -11.21 -0.50 2.34
N SER A 181 -10.68 -1.25 1.37
CA SER A 181 -9.59 -0.81 0.48
C SER A 181 -10.06 -0.84 -0.96
N THR A 182 -10.32 0.34 -1.53
CA THR A 182 -10.72 0.50 -2.93
C THR A 182 -9.56 1.04 -3.75
N GLU A 183 -9.37 0.52 -4.96
CA GLU A 183 -8.42 1.06 -5.92
C GLU A 183 -9.09 1.15 -7.29
N SER A 184 -9.13 2.36 -7.84
CA SER A 184 -9.70 2.64 -9.16
C SER A 184 -8.59 3.10 -10.09
N VAL A 185 -8.35 2.34 -11.16
CA VAL A 185 -7.30 2.62 -12.13
C VAL A 185 -7.94 2.82 -13.49
N GLY A 186 -7.90 4.05 -14.02
CA GLY A 186 -8.46 4.38 -15.34
C GLY A 186 -7.65 3.82 -16.51
N GLY A 187 -6.37 3.52 -16.28
CA GLY A 187 -5.47 2.86 -17.23
C GLY A 187 -5.25 1.39 -16.88
N VAL A 188 -3.97 0.98 -16.83
CA VAL A 188 -3.58 -0.41 -16.54
C VAL A 188 -3.04 -0.53 -15.12
N LYS A 189 -3.58 -1.48 -14.36
CA LYS A 189 -2.99 -1.92 -13.10
C LYS A 189 -2.15 -3.17 -13.34
N LYS A 190 -0.86 -3.11 -13.01
CA LYS A 190 0.07 -4.24 -13.10
C LYS A 190 0.54 -4.65 -11.72
N ILE A 191 0.46 -5.95 -11.42
CA ILE A 191 1.00 -6.55 -10.20
C ILE A 191 1.94 -7.68 -10.62
N GLU A 192 3.22 -7.57 -10.26
CA GLU A 192 4.25 -8.55 -10.57
C GLU A 192 4.87 -9.08 -9.27
N ALA A 193 4.99 -10.41 -9.15
CA ALA A 193 5.65 -11.06 -8.02
C ALA A 193 6.54 -12.20 -8.53
N LEU A 194 7.85 -12.10 -8.29
CA LEU A 194 8.81 -13.13 -8.73
C LEU A 194 8.68 -14.45 -7.95
N GLY A 195 8.31 -14.36 -6.67
CA GLY A 195 8.14 -15.52 -5.80
C GLY A 195 6.77 -16.15 -5.93
N ALA A 196 5.75 -15.48 -5.38
CA ALA A 196 4.37 -15.95 -5.41
C ALA A 196 3.38 -14.78 -5.31
N LEU A 197 2.24 -14.93 -5.98
CA LEU A 197 1.04 -14.13 -5.76
C LEU A 197 0.03 -14.95 -4.96
N LYS A 198 -0.43 -14.45 -3.81
CA LYS A 198 -1.45 -15.10 -2.98
C LYS A 198 -2.67 -14.20 -2.88
N LEU A 199 -3.80 -14.68 -3.38
CA LEU A 199 -5.10 -14.01 -3.28
C LEU A 199 -6.01 -14.92 -2.46
N LEU A 200 -6.35 -14.48 -1.25
CA LEU A 200 -7.14 -15.25 -0.29
C LEU A 200 -8.40 -14.45 0.06
N SER A 201 -9.55 -15.10 0.04
CA SER A 201 -10.81 -14.53 0.52
C SER A 201 -11.47 -15.53 1.46
N GLY A 202 -11.92 -15.05 2.62
CA GLY A 202 -12.79 -15.84 3.52
C GLY A 202 -14.26 -15.85 3.09
N GLY A 203 -14.62 -15.03 2.10
CA GLY A 203 -15.95 -14.93 1.52
C GLY A 203 -15.93 -15.24 0.03
N SER A 204 -16.48 -14.34 -0.79
CA SER A 204 -16.44 -14.45 -2.25
C SER A 204 -15.17 -13.84 -2.84
N ALA A 205 -14.78 -14.33 -4.02
CA ALA A 205 -13.80 -13.70 -4.90
C ALA A 205 -14.37 -13.71 -6.31
N SER A 206 -14.40 -12.54 -6.96
CA SER A 206 -14.90 -12.37 -8.33
C SER A 206 -13.78 -11.87 -9.20
N LEU A 207 -13.50 -12.59 -10.29
CA LEU A 207 -12.58 -12.18 -11.33
C LEU A 207 -13.35 -12.19 -12.66
N ALA A 208 -13.42 -11.03 -13.29
CA ALA A 208 -14.18 -10.83 -14.52
C ALA A 208 -13.40 -9.89 -15.46
N ALA A 209 -13.49 -10.17 -16.75
CA ALA A 209 -12.99 -9.33 -17.82
C ALA A 209 -14.12 -9.15 -18.86
N VAL A 210 -14.17 -7.97 -19.48
CA VAL A 210 -15.13 -7.70 -20.58
C VAL A 210 -14.66 -8.34 -21.89
N ASP A 211 -13.33 -8.37 -22.08
CA ASP A 211 -12.67 -9.01 -23.20
C ASP A 211 -12.09 -10.36 -22.73
N ASP A 212 -10.82 -10.64 -23.01
CA ASP A 212 -10.20 -11.92 -22.66
C ASP A 212 -9.77 -12.02 -21.18
N MET A 213 -10.02 -13.21 -20.60
CA MET A 213 -9.43 -13.64 -19.33
C MET A 213 -8.49 -14.82 -19.58
N HIS A 214 -7.19 -14.62 -19.35
CA HIS A 214 -6.16 -15.66 -19.53
C HIS A 214 -5.72 -16.26 -18.20
N GLN A 215 -5.71 -17.60 -18.13
CA GLN A 215 -5.14 -18.37 -17.02
C GLN A 215 -4.24 -19.46 -17.58
N ALA A 216 -2.94 -19.40 -17.28
CA ALA A 216 -1.95 -20.37 -17.74
C ALA A 216 -0.99 -20.71 -16.61
N THR A 217 -0.56 -21.98 -16.55
CA THR A 217 0.44 -22.45 -15.58
C THR A 217 1.46 -23.32 -16.30
N GLY A 218 2.72 -23.30 -15.85
CA GLY A 218 3.78 -24.14 -16.42
C GLY A 218 3.79 -25.58 -15.91
N ARG A 219 2.96 -25.89 -14.91
CA ARG A 219 2.83 -27.21 -14.30
C ARG A 219 1.35 -27.55 -14.11
N ASP A 220 0.83 -27.34 -12.91
CA ASP A 220 -0.45 -27.85 -12.46
C ASP A 220 -1.43 -26.70 -12.24
N LEU A 221 -2.61 -26.80 -12.87
CA LEU A 221 -3.79 -26.01 -12.51
C LEU A 221 -4.74 -26.90 -11.71
N ASN A 222 -4.80 -26.67 -10.40
CA ASN A 222 -5.70 -27.40 -9.51
C ASN A 222 -6.98 -26.61 -9.29
N LEU A 223 -8.10 -27.11 -9.85
CA LEU A 223 -9.43 -26.54 -9.64
C LEU A 223 -10.27 -27.50 -8.79
N VAL A 224 -10.66 -27.05 -7.60
CA VAL A 224 -11.49 -27.83 -6.68
C VAL A 224 -12.78 -27.07 -6.40
N VAL A 225 -13.92 -27.73 -6.60
CA VAL A 225 -15.25 -27.14 -6.42
C VAL A 225 -16.08 -28.05 -5.52
N GLY A 226 -16.50 -27.54 -4.37
CA GLY A 226 -17.16 -28.36 -3.33
C GLY A 226 -18.62 -28.71 -3.59
N GLN A 227 -19.31 -27.99 -4.49
CA GLN A 227 -20.72 -28.24 -4.81
C GLN A 227 -20.98 -28.34 -6.31
N LYS A 228 -20.96 -27.20 -7.02
CA LYS A 228 -21.33 -27.13 -8.43
C LYS A 228 -20.28 -26.35 -9.21
N HIS A 229 -19.64 -27.00 -10.18
CA HIS A 229 -18.89 -26.32 -11.22
C HIS A 229 -19.83 -26.03 -12.39
N ASN A 230 -19.98 -24.75 -12.74
CA ASN A 230 -20.82 -24.31 -13.85
C ASN A 230 -19.95 -23.63 -14.89
N ALA A 231 -19.84 -24.24 -16.07
CA ALA A 231 -19.13 -23.69 -17.21
C ALA A 231 -20.12 -23.54 -18.37
N THR A 232 -20.28 -22.31 -18.84
CA THR A 232 -21.14 -21.98 -19.98
C THR A 232 -20.26 -21.38 -21.07
N VAL A 233 -20.35 -21.91 -22.28
CA VAL A 233 -19.61 -21.42 -23.44
C VAL A 233 -20.62 -21.03 -24.51
N GLY A 234 -20.57 -19.78 -24.98
CA GLY A 234 -21.48 -19.27 -26.02
C GLY A 234 -21.13 -19.74 -27.44
N GLY A 235 -19.85 -20.07 -27.66
CA GLY A 235 -19.33 -20.67 -28.90
C GLY A 235 -18.79 -22.07 -28.66
N ASP A 236 -17.61 -22.36 -29.21
CA ASP A 236 -16.99 -23.68 -29.14
C ASP A 236 -16.18 -23.88 -27.85
N MET A 237 -16.34 -25.05 -27.22
CA MET A 237 -15.48 -25.53 -26.14
C MET A 237 -14.44 -26.50 -26.69
N HIS A 238 -13.17 -26.10 -26.67
CA HIS A 238 -12.05 -26.96 -27.09
C HIS A 238 -11.31 -27.54 -25.89
N GLU A 239 -11.47 -28.85 -25.66
CA GLU A 239 -10.68 -29.61 -24.69
C GLU A 239 -9.62 -30.43 -25.44
N ARG A 240 -8.33 -30.18 -25.19
CA ARG A 240 -7.23 -30.98 -25.74
C ARG A 240 -6.48 -31.69 -24.63
N ILE A 241 -6.65 -33.00 -24.56
CA ILE A 241 -6.09 -33.84 -23.49
C ILE A 241 -5.14 -34.85 -24.14
N GLN A 242 -3.84 -34.69 -23.87
CA GLN A 242 -2.79 -35.58 -24.40
C GLN A 242 -2.70 -36.89 -23.61
N GLY A 243 -2.98 -36.80 -22.31
CA GLY A 243 -3.04 -37.96 -21.42
C GLY A 243 -4.45 -38.54 -21.36
N LEU A 244 -4.87 -38.90 -20.14
CA LEU A 244 -6.17 -39.49 -19.87
C LEU A 244 -7.18 -38.42 -19.49
N ARG A 245 -8.40 -38.53 -20.03
CA ARG A 245 -9.59 -37.86 -19.49
C ARG A 245 -10.40 -38.88 -18.69
N GLU A 246 -10.56 -38.67 -17.40
CA GLU A 246 -11.46 -39.46 -16.55
C GLU A 246 -12.69 -38.65 -16.17
N SER A 247 -13.87 -39.23 -16.37
CA SER A 247 -15.14 -38.67 -15.89
C SER A 247 -15.83 -39.74 -15.05
N ILE A 248 -15.72 -39.61 -13.73
CA ILE A 248 -16.24 -40.58 -12.77
C ILE A 248 -17.41 -39.95 -12.02
N THR A 249 -18.55 -40.61 -12.03
CA THR A 249 -19.80 -40.12 -11.43
C THR A 249 -20.49 -41.25 -10.68
N SER A 250 -21.03 -40.94 -9.49
CA SER A 250 -21.74 -41.91 -8.65
C SER A 250 -23.21 -42.10 -9.00
N LYS A 251 -23.76 -41.24 -9.86
CA LYS A 251 -25.19 -41.27 -10.24
C LYS A 251 -25.39 -41.49 -11.73
N GLY A 252 -24.75 -40.68 -12.57
CA GLY A 252 -24.88 -40.76 -14.01
C GLY A 252 -24.10 -39.67 -14.74
N GLN A 253 -23.85 -39.92 -16.01
CA GLN A 253 -23.22 -38.98 -16.94
C GLN A 253 -24.21 -38.71 -18.08
N ARG A 254 -24.41 -37.43 -18.43
CA ARG A 254 -25.26 -37.03 -19.54
C ARG A 254 -24.43 -36.26 -20.55
N LEU A 255 -24.28 -36.84 -21.74
CA LEU A 255 -23.73 -36.19 -22.92
C LEU A 255 -24.86 -36.10 -23.94
N GLN A 256 -25.20 -34.89 -24.36
CA GLN A 256 -26.33 -34.66 -25.25
C GLN A 256 -25.98 -33.59 -26.27
N ALA A 257 -26.12 -33.96 -27.54
CA ALA A 257 -26.06 -33.08 -28.68
C ALA A 257 -27.05 -33.55 -29.76
N PRO A 258 -27.50 -32.67 -30.67
CA PRO A 258 -28.31 -33.06 -31.82
C PRO A 258 -27.63 -34.14 -32.68
N LYS A 259 -26.30 -34.08 -32.77
CA LYS A 259 -25.44 -35.04 -33.47
C LYS A 259 -24.28 -35.40 -32.57
N ASN A 260 -24.00 -36.70 -32.44
CA ASN A 260 -22.99 -37.22 -31.53
C ASN A 260 -21.91 -37.98 -32.31
N TRP A 261 -20.69 -37.87 -31.82
CA TRP A 261 -19.54 -38.62 -32.29
C TRP A 261 -18.77 -39.13 -31.08
N VAL A 262 -18.61 -40.45 -30.98
CA VAL A 262 -17.78 -41.07 -29.95
C VAL A 262 -16.91 -42.10 -30.62
N GLY A 263 -15.60 -41.91 -30.57
CA GLY A 263 -14.63 -42.82 -31.17
C GLY A 263 -13.38 -42.09 -31.65
N SER A 264 -12.80 -42.53 -32.77
CA SER A 264 -11.59 -41.94 -33.36
C SER A 264 -11.95 -40.95 -34.48
N GLY A 265 -10.97 -40.40 -35.20
CA GLY A 265 -11.26 -39.53 -36.36
C GLY A 265 -12.01 -40.21 -37.51
N ASN A 266 -11.93 -41.54 -37.61
CA ASN A 266 -12.53 -42.31 -38.71
C ASN A 266 -13.60 -43.32 -38.24
N ILE A 267 -13.74 -43.54 -36.93
CA ILE A 267 -14.67 -44.53 -36.38
C ILE A 267 -15.58 -43.83 -35.38
N ASN A 268 -16.88 -43.83 -35.67
CA ASN A 268 -17.93 -43.40 -34.75
C ASN A 268 -18.69 -44.63 -34.23
N ILE A 269 -18.69 -44.85 -32.92
CA ILE A 269 -19.38 -45.97 -32.28
C ILE A 269 -20.88 -45.95 -32.63
N PHE A 270 -21.50 -44.78 -32.73
CA PHE A 270 -22.91 -44.70 -33.11
C PHE A 270 -23.18 -45.12 -34.57
N GLN A 271 -22.23 -44.87 -35.47
CA GLN A 271 -22.31 -45.35 -36.84
C GLN A 271 -22.19 -46.88 -36.89
N VAL A 272 -21.24 -47.45 -36.13
CA VAL A 272 -21.12 -48.91 -36.01
C VAL A 272 -22.40 -49.55 -35.48
N LEU A 273 -23.07 -48.91 -34.51
CA LEU A 273 -24.36 -49.36 -34.00
C LEU A 273 -25.49 -49.24 -35.04
N CYS A 274 -25.49 -48.19 -35.85
CA CYS A 274 -26.43 -48.07 -36.98
C CYS A 274 -26.21 -49.19 -37.99
N ASP A 275 -24.97 -49.42 -38.42
CA ASP A 275 -24.63 -50.48 -39.37
C ASP A 275 -24.99 -51.87 -38.81
N THR A 276 -24.84 -52.06 -37.49
CA THR A 276 -25.27 -53.29 -36.81
C THR A 276 -26.79 -53.47 -36.86
N LEU A 277 -27.58 -52.41 -36.61
CA LEU A 277 -29.04 -52.46 -36.69
C LEU A 277 -29.54 -52.72 -38.12
N ASP A 278 -28.84 -52.17 -39.11
CA ASP A 278 -29.10 -52.45 -40.53
C ASP A 278 -28.83 -53.92 -40.88
N LEU A 279 -27.69 -54.46 -40.45
CA LEU A 279 -27.38 -55.89 -40.60
C LEU A 279 -28.43 -56.80 -39.92
N LEU A 280 -28.93 -56.42 -38.74
CA LEU A 280 -29.99 -57.15 -38.03
C LEU A 280 -31.35 -57.09 -38.75
N GLU A 281 -31.69 -55.96 -39.38
CA GLU A 281 -32.88 -55.83 -40.22
C GLU A 281 -32.77 -56.76 -41.44
N GLN A 282 -31.65 -56.70 -42.15
CA GLN A 282 -31.38 -57.54 -43.32
C GLN A 282 -31.40 -59.04 -42.96
N MET A 283 -30.73 -59.42 -41.87
CA MET A 283 -30.68 -60.80 -41.40
C MET A 283 -32.07 -61.32 -41.02
N SER A 284 -32.89 -60.49 -40.35
CA SER A 284 -34.25 -60.88 -40.00
C SER A 284 -35.12 -61.11 -41.24
N GLY A 285 -34.98 -60.27 -42.27
CA GLY A 285 -35.65 -60.46 -43.56
C GLY A 285 -35.21 -61.75 -44.27
N GLN A 286 -33.91 -62.05 -44.29
CA GLN A 286 -33.39 -63.28 -44.87
C GLN A 286 -33.90 -64.52 -44.12
N ILE A 287 -33.97 -64.48 -42.78
CA ILE A 287 -34.53 -65.58 -41.99
C ILE A 287 -36.03 -65.72 -42.23
N ALA A 288 -36.80 -64.63 -42.28
CA ALA A 288 -38.24 -64.70 -42.55
C ALA A 288 -38.57 -65.32 -43.91
N ALA A 289 -37.70 -65.12 -44.90
CA ALA A 289 -37.84 -65.63 -46.25
C ALA A 289 -37.10 -66.97 -46.50
N HIS A 290 -36.49 -67.60 -45.48
CA HIS A 290 -35.70 -68.80 -45.71
C HIS A 290 -36.58 -70.02 -46.01
N VAL A 291 -36.18 -70.83 -46.98
CA VAL A 291 -36.91 -72.06 -47.37
C VAL A 291 -35.93 -73.21 -47.59
N HIS A 292 -36.38 -74.44 -47.30
CA HIS A 292 -35.64 -75.65 -47.69
C HIS A 292 -36.10 -76.15 -49.06
N PRO A 293 -35.19 -76.61 -49.96
CA PRO A 293 -35.52 -76.97 -51.35
C PRO A 293 -36.63 -78.02 -51.54
N ARG A 294 -36.92 -78.83 -50.52
CA ARG A 294 -37.95 -79.89 -50.57
C ARG A 294 -39.23 -79.57 -49.79
N ALA A 295 -39.21 -78.57 -48.91
CA ALA A 295 -40.38 -78.18 -48.11
C ALA A 295 -41.17 -77.05 -48.79
N GLY A 296 -40.49 -76.12 -49.48
CA GLY A 296 -41.12 -75.02 -50.24
C GLY A 296 -41.72 -73.89 -49.39
N ASP A 297 -42.16 -74.20 -48.17
CA ASP A 297 -42.79 -73.23 -47.28
C ASP A 297 -41.76 -72.44 -46.46
N PRO A 298 -41.99 -71.12 -46.26
CA PRO A 298 -41.28 -70.32 -45.27
C PRO A 298 -41.42 -70.89 -43.85
N PRO A 299 -40.59 -70.43 -42.91
CA PRO A 299 -40.60 -70.93 -41.55
C PRO A 299 -41.91 -70.57 -40.86
N VAL A 300 -42.39 -71.42 -39.96
CA VAL A 300 -43.62 -71.15 -39.18
C VAL A 300 -43.52 -69.89 -38.30
N ASN A 301 -42.32 -69.35 -38.10
CA ASN A 301 -42.05 -68.12 -37.37
C ASN A 301 -41.65 -66.94 -38.27
N ALA A 302 -41.90 -67.00 -39.58
CA ALA A 302 -41.57 -65.93 -40.54
C ALA A 302 -42.10 -64.55 -40.13
N GLU A 303 -43.38 -64.47 -39.73
CA GLU A 303 -44.00 -63.21 -39.31
C GLU A 303 -43.29 -62.59 -38.10
N VAL A 304 -42.82 -63.43 -37.17
CA VAL A 304 -42.05 -62.98 -36.01
C VAL A 304 -40.75 -62.31 -36.47
N PHE A 305 -40.00 -62.93 -37.37
CA PHE A 305 -38.76 -62.34 -37.88
C PHE A 305 -39.00 -61.06 -38.70
N SER A 306 -40.03 -61.01 -39.53
CA SER A 306 -40.42 -59.77 -40.24
C SER A 306 -40.72 -58.64 -39.25
N SER A 307 -41.44 -58.91 -38.16
CA SER A 307 -41.74 -57.91 -37.13
C SER A 307 -40.47 -57.41 -36.41
N ILE A 308 -39.49 -58.31 -36.18
CA ILE A 308 -38.18 -57.96 -35.60
C ILE A 308 -37.40 -57.05 -36.56
N GLY A 309 -37.40 -57.36 -37.86
CA GLY A 309 -36.77 -56.52 -38.89
C GLY A 309 -37.32 -55.10 -38.89
N VAL A 310 -38.65 -54.95 -38.92
CA VAL A 310 -39.32 -53.64 -38.85
C VAL A 310 -38.94 -52.87 -37.58
N ARG A 311 -38.85 -53.57 -36.43
CA ARG A 311 -38.42 -52.95 -35.17
C ARG A 311 -36.96 -52.48 -35.24
N SER A 312 -36.07 -53.28 -35.82
CA SER A 312 -34.65 -52.90 -36.02
C SER A 312 -34.53 -51.66 -36.90
N GLY A 313 -35.25 -51.61 -38.03
CA GLY A 313 -35.27 -50.46 -38.94
C GLY A 313 -35.82 -49.18 -38.31
N LYS A 314 -36.75 -49.28 -37.35
CA LYS A 314 -37.20 -48.12 -36.57
C LYS A 314 -36.08 -47.59 -35.65
N LEU A 315 -35.42 -48.48 -34.90
CA LEU A 315 -34.31 -48.10 -34.02
C LEU A 315 -33.13 -47.51 -34.82
N LEU A 316 -32.86 -48.06 -36.02
CA LEU A 316 -31.87 -47.53 -36.95
C LEU A 316 -32.19 -46.08 -37.31
N LYS A 317 -33.44 -45.78 -37.71
CA LYS A 317 -33.86 -44.41 -38.04
C LYS A 317 -33.67 -43.45 -36.86
N ASP A 318 -34.07 -43.89 -35.66
CA ASP A 318 -33.94 -43.10 -34.44
C ASP A 318 -32.46 -42.81 -34.12
N LEU A 319 -31.59 -43.82 -34.15
CA LEU A 319 -30.16 -43.65 -33.85
C LEU A 319 -29.41 -42.86 -34.93
N LYS A 320 -29.73 -43.10 -36.20
CA LYS A 320 -29.14 -42.36 -37.33
C LYS A 320 -29.49 -40.88 -37.28
N SER A 321 -30.64 -40.51 -36.71
CA SER A 321 -31.03 -39.10 -36.52
C SER A 321 -30.07 -38.32 -35.62
N VAL A 322 -29.42 -39.00 -34.65
CA VAL A 322 -28.49 -38.39 -33.68
C VAL A 322 -27.02 -38.75 -33.92
N THR A 323 -26.71 -39.51 -34.97
CA THR A 323 -25.34 -39.89 -35.36
C THR A 323 -24.78 -38.86 -36.32
N THR A 324 -23.56 -38.40 -36.06
CA THR A 324 -22.79 -37.52 -36.96
C THR A 324 -22.20 -38.33 -38.09
#